data_AF-A0A8C7JB04-F1
#
_entry.id   AF-A0A8C7JB04-F1
#
_cell.length_a   1.000
_cell.length_b   1.000
_cell.length_c   1.000
_cell.angle_alpha   90.00
_cell.angle_beta   90.00
_cell.angle_gamma   90.00
#
_symmetry.space_group_name_H-M   'P 1'
#
loop_
_entity.id
_entity.type
_entity.pdbx_description
1 polymer ?
#
loop_
_entity_poly.entity_id
_entity_poly.type
_entity_poly.pdbx_seq_one_letter_code
_entity_poly.pdbx_strand_id
1 'polypeptide(L)'
;MHSFNPFFLHQVIQHKSEECDHIKFLIEEKDSEEEAFYEDLDGFEENGTQETRISPYTFCKAFPFHLIFDRNLMLTQCGNAIFRVLPQLQPGICNLPSVFSLVRPHIDFSFQGMLSHINTVFVLRSKEGLLNVETSENEDELTGAEISCLRLKGQMIYLPEAENILFLCSPSVMNLDDLTRRGLYLSDIPLHDATRDLVLLGEQFREEYKLTQELEILTDRLQHTLRALEDEKKKTDRGCDQTIPRYHQGAAWDSKYIVKLLSSATTTTTLLLPLLHYYYLHYYYTTTTTTTTTTTTTTTTTTTTCLLLLLLPLLVYYHYYTTTTTMCLLLLLLVYYYYHYYYYHYYYYYLSTTTCSRSRSNSSTALLNRWKTVTHCL
;
A
#
# COMPACT_ATOMS: atom_id res chain seq x y z
N MET A 1 -7.95 -21.35 39.12
CA MET A 1 -8.49 -22.56 38.47
C MET A 1 -8.91 -23.51 39.57
N HIS A 2 -10.17 -23.45 40.00
CA HIS A 2 -10.71 -24.50 40.86
C HIS A 2 -10.76 -25.77 40.02
N SER A 3 -10.09 -26.83 40.48
CA SER A 3 -10.21 -28.15 39.91
C SER A 3 -11.63 -28.64 40.15
N PHE A 4 -12.47 -28.59 39.12
CA PHE A 4 -13.70 -29.38 39.11
C PHE A 4 -13.30 -30.84 39.27
N ASN A 5 -13.57 -31.41 40.44
CA ASN A 5 -13.35 -32.83 40.66
C ASN A 5 -14.59 -33.44 41.32
N PRO A 6 -15.66 -33.71 40.55
CA PRO A 6 -16.83 -34.35 41.11
C PRO A 6 -16.83 -35.81 40.65
N PHE A 7 -16.83 -36.73 41.61
CA PHE A 7 -17.18 -38.11 41.32
C PHE A 7 -18.68 -38.15 41.00
N PHE A 8 -19.03 -38.04 39.72
CA PHE A 8 -20.43 -38.17 39.29
C PHE A 8 -20.80 -39.64 39.10
N LEU A 9 -21.93 -40.05 39.68
CA LEU A 9 -22.60 -41.28 39.29
C LEU A 9 -23.45 -40.98 38.05
N HIS A 10 -23.17 -41.69 36.96
CA HIS A 10 -23.95 -41.59 35.73
C HIS A 10 -24.82 -42.83 35.56
N GLN A 11 -26.14 -42.68 35.64
CA GLN A 11 -27.09 -43.77 35.45
C GLN A 11 -28.04 -43.48 34.29
N VAL A 12 -28.23 -44.44 33.39
CA VAL A 12 -29.26 -44.35 32.35
C VAL A 12 -30.61 -44.66 32.99
N ILE A 13 -31.54 -43.71 33.00
CA ILE A 13 -32.91 -43.91 33.50
C ILE A 13 -33.81 -44.43 32.38
N GLN A 14 -33.61 -43.94 31.16
CA GLN A 14 -34.48 -44.27 30.04
C GLN A 14 -33.66 -44.41 28.75
N HIS A 15 -33.81 -45.56 28.09
CA HIS A 15 -33.27 -45.79 26.75
C HIS A 15 -34.25 -45.29 25.69
N LYS A 16 -33.74 -45.12 24.47
CA LYS A 16 -34.54 -44.78 23.30
C LYS A 16 -35.65 -45.82 23.08
N SER A 17 -36.90 -45.37 23.00
CA SER A 17 -38.10 -46.20 22.77
C SER A 17 -39.03 -45.52 21.77
N GLU A 18 -40.14 -46.17 21.39
CA GLU A 18 -41.15 -45.56 20.51
C GLU A 18 -41.78 -44.29 21.11
N GLU A 19 -41.76 -44.14 22.45
CA GLU A 19 -42.29 -42.99 23.17
C GLU A 19 -41.22 -41.94 23.54
N CYS A 20 -39.93 -42.27 23.42
CA CYS A 20 -38.82 -41.39 23.79
C CYS A 20 -37.67 -41.48 22.79
N ASP A 21 -37.46 -40.39 22.04
CA ASP A 21 -36.42 -40.32 21.01
C ASP A 21 -35.00 -40.07 21.57
N HIS A 22 -34.89 -39.73 22.87
CA HIS A 22 -33.62 -39.42 23.54
C HIS A 22 -33.38 -40.32 24.76
N ILE A 23 -32.09 -40.54 25.06
CA ILE A 23 -31.65 -41.26 26.26
C ILE A 23 -31.62 -40.27 27.42
N LYS A 24 -32.22 -40.64 28.55
CA LYS A 24 -32.18 -39.83 29.77
C LYS A 24 -31.13 -40.37 30.71
N PHE A 25 -30.22 -39.50 31.08
CA PHE A 25 -29.19 -39.79 32.07
C PHE A 25 -29.50 -39.04 33.36
N LEU A 26 -29.37 -39.75 34.48
CA LEU A 26 -29.29 -39.17 35.81
C LEU A 26 -27.82 -38.91 36.11
N ILE A 27 -27.51 -37.70 36.52
CA ILE A 27 -26.19 -37.32 37.04
C ILE A 27 -26.40 -37.00 38.51
N GLU A 28 -25.91 -37.87 39.39
CA GLU A 28 -25.88 -37.63 40.83
C GLU A 28 -24.45 -37.32 41.24
N GLU A 29 -24.26 -36.23 41.99
CA GLU A 29 -22.97 -35.90 42.58
C GLU A 29 -22.75 -36.79 43.81
N LYS A 30 -21.62 -37.50 43.85
CA LYS A 30 -21.29 -38.41 44.94
C LYS A 30 -20.37 -37.67 45.91
N ASP A 31 -20.87 -37.46 47.12
CA ASP A 31 -20.18 -36.84 48.25
C ASP A 31 -19.86 -35.34 48.08
N SER A 32 -20.87 -34.51 47.82
CA SER A 32 -20.78 -33.10 48.21
C SER A 32 -20.99 -33.03 49.73
N GLU A 33 -19.92 -32.89 50.51
CA GLU A 33 -20.04 -32.27 51.83
C GLU A 33 -20.87 -31.00 51.64
N GLU A 34 -21.87 -30.77 52.49
CA GLU A 34 -22.78 -29.62 52.41
C GLU A 34 -21.99 -28.30 52.57
N GLU A 35 -21.25 -27.87 51.53
CA GLU A 35 -20.95 -26.47 51.33
C GLU A 35 -22.26 -25.83 50.85
N ALA A 36 -23.09 -25.48 51.83
CA ALA A 36 -24.21 -24.56 51.72
C ALA A 36 -23.69 -23.15 51.36
N PHE A 37 -23.01 -23.05 50.22
CA PHE A 37 -22.51 -21.83 49.61
C PHE A 37 -22.84 -21.78 48.12
N TYR A 38 -24.02 -22.29 47.77
CA TYR A 38 -24.75 -21.71 46.65
C TYR A 38 -25.48 -20.49 47.22
N GLU A 39 -24.79 -19.36 47.27
CA GLU A 39 -25.52 -18.11 47.07
C GLU A 39 -26.21 -18.28 45.71
N ASP A 40 -27.54 -18.33 45.73
CA ASP A 40 -28.38 -18.04 44.57
C ASP A 40 -27.98 -16.66 44.03
N LEU A 41 -26.90 -16.60 43.25
CA LEU A 41 -26.53 -15.38 42.52
C LEU A 41 -27.51 -15.08 41.38
N ASP A 42 -28.43 -16.01 41.12
CA ASP A 42 -29.57 -15.84 40.21
C ASP A 42 -30.87 -15.47 40.95
N GLY A 43 -30.83 -15.37 42.28
CA GLY A 43 -31.90 -14.83 43.10
C GLY A 43 -31.92 -13.32 43.04
N PHE A 44 -32.38 -12.74 41.93
CA PHE A 44 -32.91 -11.38 42.00
C PHE A 44 -33.98 -11.37 43.09
N GLU A 45 -33.71 -10.72 44.22
CA GLU A 45 -34.60 -10.58 45.37
C GLU A 45 -36.08 -10.50 44.91
N GLU A 46 -36.86 -11.54 45.16
CA GLU A 46 -38.30 -11.64 44.86
C GLU A 46 -39.15 -10.75 45.79
N ASN A 47 -38.67 -9.54 46.11
CA ASN A 47 -39.36 -8.57 46.97
C ASN A 47 -39.86 -7.34 46.20
N GLY A 48 -40.26 -7.53 44.95
CA GLY A 48 -41.04 -6.56 44.19
C GLY A 48 -42.01 -7.29 43.27
N THR A 49 -43.16 -6.69 42.96
CA THR A 49 -44.02 -7.18 41.88
C THR A 49 -43.13 -7.47 40.67
N GLN A 50 -43.13 -8.71 40.16
CA GLN A 50 -42.36 -9.13 38.98
C GLN A 50 -42.93 -8.46 37.72
N GLU A 51 -42.97 -7.13 37.72
CA GLU A 51 -43.42 -6.31 36.61
C GLU A 51 -42.34 -6.27 35.55
N THR A 52 -42.75 -6.45 34.30
CA THR A 52 -41.88 -6.35 33.13
C THR A 52 -41.21 -4.98 33.09
N ARG A 53 -39.91 -4.91 33.37
CA ARG A 53 -39.15 -3.64 33.42
C ARG A 53 -38.79 -3.08 32.04
N ILE A 54 -38.99 -3.87 30.98
CA ILE A 54 -38.75 -3.47 29.60
C ILE A 54 -40.06 -3.55 28.81
N SER A 55 -40.40 -2.46 28.12
CA SER A 55 -41.54 -2.48 27.21
C SER A 55 -41.19 -3.27 25.93
N PRO A 56 -42.17 -3.92 25.28
CA PRO A 56 -41.93 -4.61 24.01
C PRO A 56 -41.33 -3.71 22.93
N TYR A 57 -41.70 -2.42 22.92
CA TYR A 57 -41.13 -1.43 22.01
C TYR A 57 -39.63 -1.21 22.25
N THR A 58 -39.21 -1.05 23.51
CA THR A 58 -37.79 -0.91 23.87
C THR A 58 -37.02 -2.18 23.54
N PHE A 59 -37.62 -3.36 23.76
CA PHE A 59 -37.04 -4.65 23.39
C PHE A 59 -36.80 -4.74 21.87
N CYS A 60 -37.77 -4.37 21.03
CA CYS A 60 -37.60 -4.34 19.57
C CYS A 60 -36.50 -3.40 19.09
N LYS A 61 -36.24 -2.33 19.84
CA LYS A 61 -35.15 -1.38 19.55
C LYS A 61 -33.80 -1.91 20.02
N ALA A 62 -33.76 -2.59 21.16
CA ALA A 62 -32.55 -3.19 21.71
C ALA A 62 -32.08 -4.39 20.87
N PHE A 63 -33.03 -5.22 20.40
CA PHE A 63 -32.75 -6.40 19.59
C PHE A 63 -33.44 -6.27 18.22
N PRO A 64 -32.83 -5.60 17.23
CA PRO A 64 -33.46 -5.39 15.91
C PRO A 64 -33.66 -6.69 15.11
N PHE A 65 -32.93 -7.74 15.49
CA PHE A 65 -32.97 -9.07 14.88
C PHE A 65 -33.53 -10.11 15.87
N HIS A 66 -34.85 -10.13 16.03
CA HIS A 66 -35.53 -11.17 16.79
C HIS A 66 -36.84 -11.57 16.12
N LEU A 67 -37.28 -12.80 16.38
CA LEU A 67 -38.59 -13.31 15.97
C LEU A 67 -39.24 -13.99 17.17
N ILE A 68 -40.52 -13.76 17.39
CA ILE A 68 -41.32 -14.50 18.36
C ILE A 68 -42.46 -15.15 17.60
N PHE A 69 -42.69 -16.44 17.85
CA PHE A 69 -43.75 -17.20 17.18
C PHE A 69 -44.35 -18.24 18.11
N ASP A 70 -45.58 -18.63 17.81
CA ASP A 70 -46.38 -19.57 18.60
C ASP A 70 -46.13 -21.05 18.26
N ARG A 71 -46.89 -21.94 18.91
CA ARG A 71 -46.86 -23.40 18.65
C ARG A 71 -47.14 -23.78 17.20
N ASN A 72 -47.88 -22.96 16.46
CA ASN A 72 -48.22 -23.19 15.06
C ASN A 72 -47.22 -22.55 14.09
N LEU A 73 -46.10 -22.01 14.62
CA LEU A 73 -45.10 -21.25 13.87
C LEU A 73 -45.64 -19.95 13.27
N MET A 74 -46.73 -19.42 13.82
CA MET A 74 -47.26 -18.12 13.45
C MET A 74 -46.46 -17.05 14.17
N LEU A 75 -45.95 -16.09 13.39
CA LEU A 75 -45.18 -14.97 13.91
C LEU A 75 -46.07 -14.09 14.79
N THR A 76 -45.68 -13.83 16.03
CA THR A 76 -46.39 -12.95 16.97
C THR A 76 -45.69 -11.60 17.16
N GLN A 77 -44.36 -11.56 17.00
CA GLN A 77 -43.57 -10.33 17.08
C GLN A 77 -42.29 -10.46 16.23
N CYS A 78 -41.81 -9.35 15.68
CA CYS A 78 -40.55 -9.29 14.94
C CYS A 78 -39.77 -8.00 15.21
N GLY A 79 -38.45 -8.09 15.11
CA GLY A 79 -37.56 -6.94 15.23
C GLY A 79 -37.65 -5.98 14.03
N ASN A 80 -37.35 -4.70 14.30
CA ASN A 80 -37.50 -3.62 13.33
C ASN A 80 -36.64 -3.79 12.08
N ALA A 81 -35.41 -4.27 12.23
CA ALA A 81 -34.49 -4.44 11.10
C ALA A 81 -34.94 -5.59 10.20
N ILE A 82 -35.36 -6.73 10.79
CA ILE A 82 -35.89 -7.87 10.04
C ILE A 82 -37.17 -7.47 9.30
N PHE A 83 -38.11 -6.81 9.98
CA PHE A 83 -39.38 -6.40 9.36
C PHE A 83 -39.19 -5.45 8.17
N ARG A 84 -38.23 -4.53 8.27
CA ARG A 84 -37.94 -3.58 7.18
C ARG A 84 -37.40 -4.28 5.93
N VAL A 85 -36.55 -5.29 6.10
CA VAL A 85 -35.94 -6.04 4.99
C VAL A 85 -36.87 -7.11 4.44
N LEU A 86 -37.70 -7.71 5.29
CA LEU A 86 -38.66 -8.75 4.97
C LEU A 86 -40.08 -8.31 5.39
N PRO A 87 -40.74 -7.43 4.61
CA PRO A 87 -42.06 -6.90 4.97
C PRO A 87 -43.18 -7.95 4.98
N GLN A 88 -42.90 -9.15 4.47
CA GLN A 88 -43.80 -10.31 4.52
C GLN A 88 -43.96 -10.88 5.93
N LEU A 89 -43.04 -10.56 6.85
CA LEU A 89 -43.09 -10.97 8.26
C LEU A 89 -44.08 -10.13 9.06
N GLN A 90 -45.35 -10.10 8.64
CA GLN A 90 -46.41 -9.43 9.37
C GLN A 90 -46.83 -10.24 10.59
N PRO A 91 -46.68 -9.69 11.82
CA PRO A 91 -47.12 -10.35 13.03
C PRO A 91 -48.63 -10.65 13.00
N GLY A 92 -49.02 -11.85 13.43
CA GLY A 92 -50.38 -12.36 13.45
C GLY A 92 -50.86 -13.02 12.16
N ILE A 93 -50.15 -12.83 11.04
CA ILE A 93 -50.57 -13.31 9.72
C ILE A 93 -49.54 -14.26 9.09
N CYS A 94 -48.25 -13.99 9.30
CA CYS A 94 -47.18 -14.73 8.66
C CYS A 94 -46.91 -16.07 9.35
N ASN A 95 -46.90 -17.15 8.57
CA ASN A 95 -46.38 -18.44 9.00
C ASN A 95 -44.88 -18.55 8.71
N LEU A 96 -44.06 -18.88 9.71
CA LEU A 96 -42.60 -18.81 9.62
C LEU A 96 -41.97 -19.66 8.48
N PRO A 97 -42.41 -20.91 8.21
CA PRO A 97 -41.91 -21.74 7.11
C PRO A 97 -42.28 -21.21 5.71
N SER A 98 -43.19 -20.24 5.61
CA SER A 98 -43.50 -19.59 4.33
C SER A 98 -42.37 -18.67 3.90
N VAL A 99 -41.71 -17.99 4.84
CA VAL A 99 -40.64 -17.02 4.61
C VAL A 99 -39.25 -17.63 4.82
N PHE A 100 -39.09 -18.50 5.81
CA PHE A 100 -37.81 -19.08 6.18
C PHE A 100 -37.73 -20.58 5.91
N SER A 101 -36.51 -21.04 5.70
CA SER A 101 -36.11 -22.44 5.68
C SER A 101 -35.11 -22.68 6.81
N LEU A 102 -35.27 -23.80 7.52
CA LEU A 102 -34.36 -24.20 8.57
C LEU A 102 -33.12 -24.87 7.95
N VAL A 103 -31.96 -24.25 8.12
CA VAL A 103 -30.68 -24.77 7.59
C VAL A 103 -29.97 -25.63 8.64
N ARG A 104 -30.01 -25.20 9.91
CA ARG A 104 -29.41 -25.92 11.03
C ARG A 104 -30.27 -25.74 12.29
N PRO A 105 -30.43 -26.78 13.12
CA PRO A 105 -30.06 -28.18 12.87
C PRO A 105 -30.93 -28.82 11.77
N HIS A 106 -30.51 -29.95 11.19
CA HIS A 106 -31.25 -30.68 10.15
C HIS A 106 -32.41 -31.48 10.77
N ILE A 107 -33.44 -30.75 11.17
CA ILE A 107 -34.67 -31.28 11.76
C ILE A 107 -35.87 -30.74 10.99
N ASP A 108 -37.02 -31.35 11.22
CA ASP A 108 -38.27 -30.80 10.70
C ASP A 108 -38.53 -29.42 11.32
N PHE A 109 -38.92 -28.46 10.48
CA PHE A 109 -39.25 -27.10 10.92
C PHE A 109 -40.59 -27.11 11.65
N SER A 110 -40.57 -27.58 12.90
CA SER A 110 -41.71 -27.78 13.79
C SER A 110 -41.37 -27.27 15.20
N PHE A 111 -42.40 -26.89 15.95
CA PHE A 111 -42.23 -26.40 17.32
C PHE A 111 -41.55 -27.42 18.24
N GLN A 112 -42.00 -28.67 18.21
CA GLN A 112 -41.45 -29.75 19.03
C GLN A 112 -40.01 -30.11 18.63
N GLY A 113 -39.71 -30.08 17.33
CA GLY A 113 -38.35 -30.30 16.84
C GLY A 113 -37.38 -29.24 17.36
N MET A 114 -37.79 -27.97 17.30
CA MET A 114 -36.99 -26.86 17.82
C MET A 114 -36.79 -26.94 19.34
N LEU A 115 -37.83 -27.28 20.10
CA LEU A 115 -37.73 -27.43 21.55
C LEU A 115 -36.80 -28.58 21.95
N SER A 116 -36.81 -29.68 21.20
CA SER A 116 -35.95 -30.84 21.43
C SER A 116 -34.46 -30.53 21.18
N HIS A 117 -34.17 -29.48 20.40
CA HIS A 117 -32.82 -29.03 20.06
C HIS A 117 -32.54 -27.61 20.57
N ILE A 118 -33.23 -27.16 21.63
CA ILE A 118 -33.17 -25.77 22.13
C ILE A 118 -31.75 -25.28 22.45
N ASN A 119 -30.89 -26.19 22.89
CA ASN A 119 -29.49 -25.90 23.23
C ASN A 119 -28.55 -25.89 22.02
N THR A 120 -29.07 -25.98 20.80
CA THR A 120 -28.29 -25.90 19.56
C THR A 120 -28.40 -24.52 18.94
N VAL A 121 -27.42 -24.17 18.11
CA VAL A 121 -27.46 -22.93 17.34
C VAL A 121 -28.33 -23.13 16.11
N PHE A 122 -29.35 -22.30 15.96
CA PHE A 122 -30.25 -22.31 14.83
C PHE A 122 -29.78 -21.37 13.73
N VAL A 123 -29.92 -21.81 12.48
CA VAL A 123 -29.67 -21.00 11.30
C VAL A 123 -30.89 -21.04 10.40
N LEU A 124 -31.54 -19.90 10.24
CA LEU A 124 -32.66 -19.71 9.32
C LEU A 124 -32.16 -19.00 8.05
N ARG A 125 -32.61 -19.47 6.88
CA ARG A 125 -32.37 -18.83 5.58
C ARG A 125 -33.70 -18.36 5.00
N SER A 126 -33.81 -17.08 4.64
CA SER A 126 -34.99 -16.58 3.92
C SER A 126 -35.08 -17.25 2.55
N LYS A 127 -36.30 -17.48 2.06
CA LYS A 127 -36.49 -17.94 0.68
C LYS A 127 -36.07 -16.85 -0.31
N GLU A 128 -35.79 -17.29 -1.53
CA GLU A 128 -35.34 -16.43 -2.63
C GLU A 128 -36.46 -15.50 -3.09
N GLY A 129 -36.10 -14.28 -3.51
CA GLY A 129 -37.04 -13.27 -4.03
C GLY A 129 -37.84 -12.51 -2.97
N LEU A 130 -37.54 -12.66 -1.68
CA LEU A 130 -38.25 -11.96 -0.60
C LEU A 130 -37.58 -10.66 -0.15
N LEU A 131 -36.31 -10.44 -0.53
CA LEU A 131 -35.57 -9.23 -0.18
C LEU A 131 -35.86 -8.11 -1.20
N ASN A 132 -36.14 -6.91 -0.71
CA ASN A 132 -36.38 -5.71 -1.51
C ASN A 132 -35.07 -5.05 -1.95
N VAL A 133 -34.20 -5.76 -2.66
CA VAL A 133 -32.95 -5.19 -3.18
C VAL A 133 -32.99 -5.24 -4.71
N GLU A 134 -32.74 -4.08 -5.34
CA GLU A 134 -32.59 -3.97 -6.79
C GLU A 134 -31.48 -4.91 -7.24
N THR A 135 -31.85 -5.95 -7.98
CA THR A 135 -30.91 -6.92 -8.52
C THR A 135 -30.18 -6.22 -9.65
N SER A 136 -28.95 -5.76 -9.40
CA SER A 136 -28.06 -5.28 -10.44
C SER A 136 -27.96 -6.36 -11.52
N GLU A 137 -28.33 -6.06 -12.76
CA GLU A 137 -28.51 -7.01 -13.87
C GLU A 137 -27.22 -7.74 -14.35
N ASN A 138 -26.12 -7.71 -13.59
CA ASN A 138 -24.78 -8.12 -14.03
C ASN A 138 -24.00 -8.99 -13.03
N GLU A 139 -24.61 -9.97 -12.36
CA GLU A 139 -23.85 -10.91 -11.52
C GLU A 139 -24.18 -12.37 -11.83
N ASP A 140 -23.13 -13.19 -11.95
CA ASP A 140 -23.13 -14.61 -12.33
C ASP A 140 -24.24 -15.43 -11.64
N GLU A 141 -24.93 -16.28 -12.43
CA GLU A 141 -26.06 -17.13 -12.02
C GLU A 141 -25.76 -18.05 -10.82
N LEU A 142 -24.48 -18.28 -10.50
CA LEU A 142 -24.06 -19.15 -9.39
C LEU A 142 -23.93 -18.40 -8.04
N THR A 143 -23.63 -17.09 -8.05
CA THR A 143 -23.46 -16.26 -6.84
C THR A 143 -24.69 -15.42 -6.51
N GLY A 144 -25.53 -15.09 -7.50
CA GLY A 144 -26.75 -14.29 -7.29
C GLY A 144 -27.76 -14.93 -6.31
N ALA A 145 -27.84 -16.26 -6.26
CA ALA A 145 -28.77 -16.98 -5.38
C ALA A 145 -28.42 -16.86 -3.89
N GLU A 146 -27.14 -16.82 -3.51
CA GLU A 146 -26.73 -16.61 -2.12
C GLU A 146 -26.85 -15.15 -1.68
N ILE A 147 -26.74 -14.21 -2.62
CA ILE A 147 -26.83 -12.77 -2.37
C ILE A 147 -28.29 -12.37 -2.11
N SER A 148 -29.25 -13.04 -2.76
CA SER A 148 -30.70 -12.79 -2.62
C SER A 148 -31.34 -13.37 -1.35
N CYS A 149 -30.56 -14.00 -0.46
CA CYS A 149 -31.08 -14.63 0.75
C CYS A 149 -30.44 -14.08 2.04
N LEU A 150 -31.28 -13.84 3.05
CA LEU A 150 -30.86 -13.45 4.38
C LEU A 150 -30.67 -14.69 5.24
N ARG A 151 -29.48 -14.83 5.84
CA ARG A 151 -29.19 -15.88 6.81
C ARG A 151 -29.12 -15.28 8.21
N LEU A 152 -29.94 -15.80 9.12
CA LEU A 152 -30.00 -15.41 10.52
C LEU A 152 -29.48 -16.56 11.38
N LYS A 153 -28.48 -16.29 12.21
CA LYS A 153 -27.88 -17.27 13.13
C LYS A 153 -28.20 -16.84 14.55
N GLY A 154 -28.68 -17.76 15.38
CA GLY A 154 -29.14 -17.40 16.71
C GLY A 154 -29.50 -18.58 17.60
N GLN A 155 -30.04 -18.25 18.76
CA GLN A 155 -30.55 -19.20 19.74
C GLN A 155 -32.07 -19.10 19.82
N MET A 156 -32.71 -20.26 19.99
CA MET A 156 -34.14 -20.36 20.32
C MET A 156 -34.29 -20.43 21.84
N ILE A 157 -35.19 -19.62 22.40
CA ILE A 157 -35.51 -19.58 23.83
C ILE A 157 -37.00 -19.81 23.98
N TYR A 158 -37.38 -20.79 24.79
CA TYR A 158 -38.79 -21.09 25.06
C TYR A 158 -39.32 -20.16 26.17
N LEU A 159 -40.44 -19.49 25.88
CA LEU A 159 -41.13 -18.60 26.81
C LEU A 159 -42.40 -19.30 27.33
N PRO A 160 -42.37 -19.87 28.55
CA PRO A 160 -43.47 -20.70 29.04
C PRO A 160 -44.77 -19.91 29.28
N GLU A 161 -44.69 -18.62 29.62
CA GLU A 161 -45.85 -17.77 29.92
C GLU A 161 -46.79 -17.57 28.72
N ALA A 162 -46.22 -17.48 27.51
CA ALA A 162 -46.95 -17.22 26.27
C ALA A 162 -46.96 -18.43 25.33
N GLU A 163 -46.36 -19.55 25.74
CA GLU A 163 -46.13 -20.75 24.91
C GLU A 163 -45.48 -20.44 23.55
N ASN A 164 -44.60 -19.43 23.54
CA ASN A 164 -43.92 -18.95 22.35
C ASN A 164 -42.44 -19.34 22.36
N ILE A 165 -41.81 -19.33 21.19
CA ILE A 165 -40.36 -19.39 21.07
C ILE A 165 -39.85 -18.03 20.61
N LEU A 166 -38.90 -17.48 21.36
CA LEU A 166 -38.11 -16.32 20.99
C LEU A 166 -36.83 -16.77 20.29
N PHE A 167 -36.66 -16.37 19.04
CA PHE A 167 -35.41 -16.49 18.30
C PHE A 167 -34.61 -15.20 18.40
N LEU A 168 -33.54 -15.20 19.20
CA LEU A 168 -32.56 -14.12 19.24
C LEU A 168 -31.45 -14.43 18.24
N CYS A 169 -31.25 -13.56 17.27
CA CYS A 169 -30.37 -13.84 16.15
C CYS A 169 -29.58 -12.63 15.67
N SER A 170 -28.53 -12.89 14.90
CA SER A 170 -27.74 -11.89 14.21
C SER A 170 -27.60 -12.29 12.74
N PRO A 171 -27.54 -11.32 11.82
CA PRO A 171 -27.35 -11.60 10.40
C PRO A 171 -25.96 -12.19 10.15
N SER A 172 -25.89 -13.23 9.34
CA SER A 172 -24.61 -13.83 8.91
C SER A 172 -24.03 -13.02 7.74
N VAL A 173 -23.25 -12.00 8.07
CA VAL A 173 -22.56 -11.10 7.14
C VAL A 173 -21.06 -11.06 7.46
N MET A 174 -20.21 -10.94 6.43
CA MET A 174 -18.76 -10.87 6.60
C MET A 174 -18.22 -9.47 6.31
N ASN A 175 -18.84 -8.75 5.38
CA ASN A 175 -18.34 -7.47 4.86
C ASN A 175 -19.44 -6.40 4.81
N LEU A 176 -19.06 -5.13 4.65
CA LEU A 176 -20.02 -4.03 4.49
C LEU A 176 -20.80 -4.11 3.17
N ASP A 177 -20.17 -4.67 2.13
CA ASP A 177 -20.81 -4.92 0.84
C ASP A 177 -21.98 -5.91 0.99
N ASP A 178 -21.79 -6.96 1.79
CA ASP A 178 -22.81 -8.00 2.01
C ASP A 178 -24.04 -7.44 2.76
N LEU A 179 -23.82 -6.50 3.68
CA LEU A 179 -24.90 -5.80 4.37
C LEU A 179 -25.73 -4.98 3.37
N THR A 180 -25.05 -4.18 2.55
CA THR A 180 -25.68 -3.31 1.56
C THR A 180 -26.47 -4.12 0.54
N ARG A 181 -25.88 -5.22 0.04
CA ARG A 181 -26.52 -6.18 -0.89
C ARG A 181 -27.78 -6.84 -0.33
N ARG A 182 -27.95 -6.88 1.00
CA ARG A 182 -29.12 -7.45 1.67
C ARG A 182 -30.08 -6.38 2.21
N GLY A 183 -29.86 -5.11 1.89
CA GLY A 183 -30.69 -4.00 2.37
C GLY A 183 -30.56 -3.73 3.88
N LEU A 184 -29.48 -4.20 4.50
CA LEU A 184 -29.18 -3.98 5.90
C LEU A 184 -28.18 -2.84 6.07
N TYR A 185 -28.29 -2.11 7.17
CA TYR A 185 -27.35 -1.06 7.54
C TYR A 185 -26.51 -1.50 8.73
N LEU A 186 -25.29 -0.97 8.83
CA LEU A 186 -24.46 -1.15 10.01
C LEU A 186 -25.14 -0.62 11.29
N SER A 187 -26.00 0.39 11.16
CA SER A 187 -26.78 0.93 12.28
C SER A 187 -27.84 -0.02 12.83
N ASP A 188 -28.24 -1.04 12.07
CA ASP A 188 -29.20 -2.04 12.53
C ASP A 188 -28.57 -3.07 13.45
N ILE A 189 -27.25 -3.25 13.38
CA ILE A 189 -26.53 -4.14 14.29
C ILE A 189 -26.22 -3.35 15.57
N PRO A 190 -26.80 -3.75 16.72
CA PRO A 190 -26.64 -3.00 17.94
C PRO A 190 -25.19 -3.08 18.46
N LEU A 191 -24.78 -2.08 19.25
CA LEU A 191 -23.39 -1.97 19.74
C LEU A 191 -22.95 -3.11 20.66
N HIS A 192 -23.89 -3.77 21.33
CA HIS A 192 -23.59 -4.91 22.21
C HIS A 192 -23.47 -6.23 21.45
N ASP A 193 -23.82 -6.25 20.16
CA ASP A 193 -23.70 -7.45 19.33
C ASP A 193 -22.29 -7.51 18.71
N ALA A 194 -21.57 -8.59 19.02
CA ALA A 194 -20.22 -8.84 18.55
C ALA A 194 -20.11 -8.95 17.01
N THR A 195 -21.21 -9.22 16.31
CA THR A 195 -21.21 -9.24 14.83
C THR A 195 -20.86 -7.88 14.24
N ARG A 196 -21.16 -6.78 14.92
CA ARG A 196 -20.77 -5.43 14.48
C ARG A 196 -19.26 -5.28 14.43
N ASP A 197 -18.59 -5.69 15.50
CA ASP A 197 -17.13 -5.62 15.59
C ASP A 197 -16.49 -6.57 14.59
N LEU A 198 -17.07 -7.76 14.39
CA LEU A 198 -16.59 -8.72 13.41
C LEU A 198 -16.62 -8.16 11.98
N VAL A 199 -17.70 -7.47 11.58
CA VAL A 199 -17.81 -6.84 10.26
C VAL A 199 -16.76 -5.74 10.09
N LEU A 200 -16.56 -4.90 11.11
CA LEU A 200 -15.57 -3.81 11.07
C LEU A 200 -14.14 -4.35 11.01
N LEU A 201 -13.82 -5.38 11.81
CA LEU A 201 -12.54 -6.08 11.76
C LEU A 201 -12.32 -6.74 10.40
N GLY A 202 -13.36 -7.31 9.80
CA GLY A 202 -13.31 -7.90 8.46
C GLY A 202 -12.85 -6.90 7.39
N GLU A 203 -13.37 -5.67 7.42
CA GLU A 203 -12.90 -4.60 6.51
C GLU A 203 -11.49 -4.13 6.83
N GLN A 204 -11.14 -3.97 8.12
CA GLN A 204 -9.78 -3.60 8.51
C GLN A 204 -8.75 -4.61 8.02
N PHE A 205 -8.99 -5.91 8.23
CA PHE A 205 -8.10 -6.96 7.74
C PHE A 205 -8.01 -6.99 6.21
N ARG A 206 -9.12 -6.71 5.52
CA ARG A 206 -9.15 -6.63 4.06
C ARG A 206 -8.32 -5.45 3.54
N GLU A 207 -8.40 -4.29 4.18
CA GLU A 207 -7.59 -3.11 3.82
C GLU A 207 -6.11 -3.32 4.13
N GLU A 208 -5.79 -3.87 5.31
CA GLU A 208 -4.42 -4.21 5.71
C GLU A 208 -3.78 -5.22 4.74
N TYR A 209 -4.56 -6.22 4.31
CA TYR A 209 -4.11 -7.18 3.31
C TYR A 209 -3.80 -6.50 1.96
N LYS A 210 -4.67 -5.62 1.48
CA LYS A 210 -4.44 -4.85 0.23
C LYS A 210 -3.18 -3.99 0.33
N LEU A 211 -3.00 -3.26 1.43
CA LEU A 211 -1.80 -2.44 1.66
C LEU A 211 -0.53 -3.28 1.70
N THR A 212 -0.57 -4.43 2.37
CA THR A 212 0.57 -5.35 2.45
C THR A 212 0.97 -5.86 1.07
N GLN A 213 -0.01 -6.21 0.22
CA GLN A 213 0.22 -6.65 -1.15
C GLN A 213 0.82 -5.53 -2.02
N GLU A 214 0.33 -4.30 -1.90
CA GLU A 214 0.88 -3.14 -2.62
C GLU A 214 2.33 -2.85 -2.19
N LEU A 215 2.63 -2.96 -0.89
CA LEU A 215 3.98 -2.80 -0.35
C LEU A 215 4.94 -3.86 -0.87
N GLU A 216 4.49 -5.12 -0.99
CA GLU A 216 5.28 -6.21 -1.55
C GLU A 216 5.66 -5.93 -3.01
N ILE A 217 4.67 -5.54 -3.83
CA ILE A 217 4.87 -5.18 -5.24
C ILE A 217 5.83 -3.99 -5.38
N LEU A 218 5.67 -2.95 -4.56
CA LEU A 218 6.53 -1.78 -4.59
C LEU A 218 7.96 -2.10 -4.17
N THR A 219 8.12 -2.96 -3.17
CA THR A 219 9.44 -3.41 -2.68
C THR A 219 10.18 -4.20 -3.75
N ASP A 220 9.50 -5.11 -4.46
CA ASP A 220 10.09 -5.86 -5.57
C ASP A 220 10.55 -4.94 -6.72
N ARG A 221 9.70 -3.97 -7.10
CA ARG A 221 10.05 -2.94 -8.09
C ARG A 221 11.24 -2.08 -7.66
N LEU A 222 11.30 -1.71 -6.39
CA LEU A 222 12.42 -0.96 -5.83
C LEU A 222 13.71 -1.77 -5.92
N GLN A 223 13.68 -3.04 -5.51
CA GLN A 223 14.83 -3.93 -5.61
C GLN A 223 15.32 -4.10 -7.06
N HIS A 224 14.40 -4.25 -8.02
CA HIS A 224 14.76 -4.29 -9.44
C HIS A 224 15.44 -2.99 -9.89
N THR A 225 14.92 -1.83 -9.48
CA THR A 225 15.48 -0.52 -9.83
C THR A 225 16.87 -0.30 -9.20
N LEU A 226 17.07 -0.73 -7.96
CA LEU A 226 18.37 -0.68 -7.28
C LEU A 226 19.41 -1.52 -8.00
N ARG A 227 19.06 -2.74 -8.43
CA ARG A 227 19.96 -3.60 -9.22
C ARG A 227 20.35 -2.94 -10.55
N ALA A 228 19.38 -2.38 -11.27
CA ALA A 228 19.66 -1.66 -12.52
C ALA A 228 20.59 -0.45 -12.31
N LEU A 229 20.39 0.31 -11.22
CA LEU A 229 21.24 1.44 -10.85
C LEU A 229 22.66 0.99 -10.51
N GLU A 230 22.82 -0.11 -9.77
CA GLU A 230 24.14 -0.70 -9.49
C GLU A 230 24.87 -1.15 -10.76
N ASP A 231 24.14 -1.70 -11.73
CA ASP A 231 24.72 -2.10 -13.01
C ASP A 231 25.17 -0.90 -13.85
N GLU A 232 24.40 0.19 -13.88
CA GLU A 232 24.81 1.45 -14.51
C GLU A 232 25.99 2.10 -13.79
N LYS A 233 26.02 2.03 -12.46
CA LYS A 233 27.18 2.47 -11.67
C LYS A 233 28.43 1.66 -12.05
N LYS A 234 28.35 0.33 -12.09
CA LYS A 234 29.47 -0.54 -12.50
C LYS A 234 29.94 -0.25 -13.93
N LYS A 235 29.03 0.05 -14.86
CA LYS A 235 29.39 0.47 -16.23
C LYS A 235 30.17 1.79 -16.22
N THR A 236 29.73 2.75 -15.42
CA THR A 236 30.38 4.06 -15.27
C THR A 236 31.76 3.91 -14.62
N ASP A 237 31.87 3.13 -13.55
CA ASP A 237 33.12 2.84 -12.86
C ASP A 237 34.12 2.17 -13.82
N ARG A 238 33.70 1.16 -14.59
CA ARG A 238 34.55 0.53 -15.63
C ARG A 238 34.99 1.50 -16.72
N GLY A 239 34.12 2.38 -17.19
CA GLY A 239 34.47 3.42 -18.16
C GLY A 239 35.51 4.41 -17.61
N CYS A 240 35.38 4.76 -16.32
CA CYS A 240 36.35 5.56 -15.59
C CYS A 240 37.70 4.82 -15.45
N ASP A 241 37.67 3.52 -15.13
CA ASP A 241 38.88 2.70 -14.99
C ASP A 241 39.68 2.55 -16.30
N GLN A 242 39.01 2.58 -17.45
CA GLN A 242 39.67 2.54 -18.76
C GLN A 242 40.35 3.87 -19.12
N THR A 243 39.85 4.98 -18.59
CA THR A 243 40.34 6.33 -18.91
C THR A 243 41.34 6.86 -17.88
N ILE A 244 41.25 6.43 -16.62
CA ILE A 244 42.11 6.87 -15.52
C ILE A 244 43.11 5.75 -15.13
N PRO A 245 44.43 6.02 -15.10
CA PRO A 245 45.43 5.03 -14.69
C PRO A 245 45.18 4.49 -13.26
N ARG A 246 45.39 3.17 -13.07
CA ARG A 246 45.09 2.45 -11.81
C ARG A 246 45.63 3.09 -10.52
N TYR A 247 46.73 3.84 -10.61
CA TYR A 247 47.34 4.55 -9.48
C TYR A 247 46.49 5.70 -8.92
N HIS A 248 45.50 6.22 -9.67
CA HIS A 248 44.66 7.34 -9.24
C HIS A 248 43.21 6.97 -8.93
N GLN A 249 42.78 5.72 -9.15
CA GLN A 249 41.37 5.29 -9.07
C GLN A 249 40.72 5.43 -7.69
N GLY A 250 41.43 5.08 -6.61
CA GLY A 250 40.89 5.16 -5.25
C GLY A 250 40.68 6.59 -4.72
N ALA A 251 41.26 7.58 -5.40
CA ALA A 251 41.24 8.98 -4.96
C ALA A 251 40.71 9.95 -6.03
N ALA A 252 40.38 9.46 -7.23
CA ALA A 252 39.82 10.26 -8.32
C ALA A 252 38.44 10.87 -7.98
N TRP A 253 37.69 10.26 -7.06
CA TRP A 253 36.39 10.76 -6.60
C TRP A 253 36.49 11.79 -5.47
N ASP A 254 37.69 12.03 -4.92
CA ASP A 254 37.94 13.04 -3.91
C ASP A 254 38.51 14.31 -4.55
N SER A 255 37.70 15.36 -4.59
CA SER A 255 38.06 16.68 -5.15
C SER A 255 39.40 17.19 -4.59
N LYS A 256 39.73 16.86 -3.34
CA LYS A 256 41.00 17.26 -2.70
C LYS A 256 42.22 16.57 -3.29
N TYR A 257 42.09 15.36 -3.81
CA TYR A 257 43.20 14.61 -4.38
C TYR A 257 43.56 15.09 -5.78
N ILE A 258 42.57 15.44 -6.60
CA ILE A 258 42.78 16.00 -7.95
C ILE A 258 43.57 17.32 -7.87
N VAL A 259 43.23 18.21 -6.93
CA VAL A 259 43.94 19.48 -6.72
C VAL A 259 45.40 19.25 -6.31
N LYS A 260 45.65 18.25 -5.44
CA LYS A 260 47.00 17.89 -5.01
C LYS A 260 47.82 17.28 -6.14
N LEU A 261 47.21 16.46 -6.99
CA LEU A 261 47.85 15.86 -8.16
C LEU A 261 48.25 16.93 -9.19
N LEU A 262 47.35 17.86 -9.51
CA LEU A 262 47.61 19.00 -10.40
C LEU A 262 48.76 19.89 -9.88
N SER A 263 48.88 20.05 -8.55
CA SER A 263 50.00 20.78 -7.96
C SER A 263 51.36 20.08 -8.12
N SER A 264 51.38 18.75 -8.22
CA SER A 264 52.60 17.93 -8.39
C SER A 264 52.98 17.67 -9.85
N ALA A 265 52.01 17.74 -10.77
CA ALA A 265 52.18 17.52 -12.21
C ALA A 265 52.89 18.68 -12.94
N THR A 266 53.22 19.76 -12.22
CA THR A 266 54.13 20.83 -12.67
C THR A 266 55.52 20.32 -13.10
N THR A 267 55.86 19.07 -12.76
CA THR A 267 57.15 18.43 -13.08
C THR A 267 57.14 17.64 -14.40
N THR A 268 55.97 17.41 -15.01
CA THR A 268 55.83 16.63 -16.27
C THR A 268 55.88 17.50 -17.52
N THR A 269 56.91 18.34 -17.62
CA THR A 269 57.35 18.99 -18.86
C THR A 269 58.17 18.05 -19.76
N THR A 270 58.46 16.83 -19.30
CA THR A 270 59.43 15.91 -19.92
C THR A 270 58.97 15.20 -21.19
N LEU A 271 57.66 15.09 -21.47
CA LEU A 271 57.14 14.45 -22.69
C LEU A 271 56.63 15.43 -23.76
N LEU A 272 56.45 16.70 -23.42
CA LEU A 272 56.05 17.75 -24.37
C LEU A 272 57.23 18.27 -25.18
N LEU A 273 58.43 18.34 -24.60
CA LEU A 273 59.64 18.79 -25.30
C LEU A 273 60.01 17.92 -26.52
N PRO A 274 60.00 16.57 -26.45
CA PRO A 274 60.32 15.73 -27.61
C PRO A 274 59.30 15.85 -28.76
N LEU A 275 58.01 16.02 -28.44
CA LEU A 275 56.93 16.20 -29.41
C LEU A 275 56.96 17.58 -30.08
N LEU A 276 57.23 18.64 -29.30
CA LEU A 276 57.46 19.99 -29.83
C LEU A 276 58.75 20.04 -30.66
N HIS A 277 59.81 19.35 -30.26
CA HIS A 277 61.06 19.26 -31.01
C HIS A 277 60.87 18.48 -32.32
N TYR A 278 60.09 17.38 -32.30
CA TYR A 278 59.72 16.63 -33.50
C TYR A 278 58.90 17.48 -34.48
N TYR A 279 57.88 18.21 -34.01
CA TYR A 279 57.09 19.11 -34.86
C TYR A 279 57.92 20.27 -35.41
N TYR A 280 58.86 20.81 -34.62
CA TYR A 280 59.77 21.86 -35.06
C TYR A 280 60.75 21.37 -36.15
N LEU A 281 61.36 20.20 -35.95
CA LEU A 281 62.24 19.57 -36.95
C LEU A 281 61.49 19.19 -38.22
N HIS A 282 60.27 18.64 -38.10
CA HIS A 282 59.45 18.30 -39.25
C HIS A 282 59.08 19.54 -40.07
N TYR A 283 58.73 20.66 -39.42
CA TYR A 283 58.45 21.92 -40.10
C TYR A 283 59.69 22.54 -40.75
N TYR A 284 60.85 22.51 -40.07
CA TYR A 284 62.09 23.07 -40.60
C TYR A 284 62.58 22.36 -41.87
N TYR A 285 62.52 21.02 -41.89
CA TYR A 285 62.91 20.22 -43.06
C TYR A 285 61.92 20.32 -44.23
N THR A 286 60.60 20.45 -43.98
CA THR A 286 59.62 20.69 -45.06
C THR A 286 59.73 22.08 -45.69
N THR A 287 60.22 23.07 -44.95
CA THR A 287 60.36 24.46 -45.45
C THR A 287 61.66 24.66 -46.24
N THR A 288 62.72 23.89 -45.96
CA THR A 288 63.99 23.98 -46.72
C THR A 288 63.92 23.28 -48.09
N THR A 289 62.96 22.38 -48.29
CA THR A 289 62.76 21.69 -49.59
C THR A 289 61.86 22.46 -50.56
N THR A 290 61.20 23.53 -50.13
CA THR A 290 60.23 24.30 -50.95
C THR A 290 60.73 25.67 -51.42
N THR A 291 61.97 26.07 -51.13
CA THR A 291 62.62 27.25 -51.72
C THR A 291 63.25 26.93 -53.07
N THR A 292 62.42 26.59 -54.05
CA THR A 292 62.71 26.85 -55.46
C THR A 292 61.40 27.08 -56.19
N THR A 293 61.40 28.10 -57.05
CA THR A 293 60.35 28.49 -58.02
C THR A 293 59.13 29.30 -57.53
N THR A 294 59.23 30.62 -57.79
CA THR A 294 58.24 31.55 -58.39
C THR A 294 57.04 32.10 -57.60
N THR A 295 57.15 33.38 -57.21
CA THR A 295 56.27 34.54 -57.51
C THR A 295 54.79 34.24 -57.80
N THR A 296 53.76 34.80 -57.14
CA THR A 296 53.48 36.22 -56.86
C THR A 296 52.19 36.33 -56.01
N THR A 297 52.11 37.37 -55.17
CA THR A 297 50.91 38.03 -54.59
C THR A 297 49.95 37.28 -53.63
N THR A 298 50.27 37.29 -52.32
CA THR A 298 49.31 37.43 -51.19
C THR A 298 50.06 37.94 -49.94
N THR A 299 49.96 39.23 -49.61
CA THR A 299 50.82 39.89 -48.60
C THR A 299 50.14 40.26 -47.27
N THR A 300 48.94 39.75 -46.97
CA THR A 300 48.22 40.13 -45.72
C THR A 300 47.92 38.99 -44.75
N THR A 301 48.11 37.73 -45.12
CA THR A 301 47.84 36.56 -44.24
C THR A 301 49.10 35.88 -43.68
N THR A 302 50.28 36.17 -44.23
CA THR A 302 51.55 35.56 -43.82
C THR A 302 52.26 36.34 -42.70
N THR A 303 52.00 37.64 -42.56
CA THR A 303 52.61 38.49 -41.51
C THR A 303 52.00 38.28 -40.13
N THR A 304 50.72 37.91 -40.04
CA THR A 304 50.03 37.66 -38.75
C THR A 304 50.40 36.31 -38.14
N THR A 305 50.65 35.29 -38.96
CA THR A 305 51.11 33.96 -38.50
C THR A 305 52.59 33.97 -38.08
N CYS A 306 53.44 34.79 -38.75
CA CYS A 306 54.84 34.95 -38.37
C CYS A 306 55.03 35.73 -37.04
N LEU A 307 54.19 36.72 -36.75
CA LEU A 307 54.23 37.47 -35.48
C LEU A 307 53.79 36.62 -34.27
N LEU A 308 52.80 35.74 -34.45
CA LEU A 308 52.29 34.84 -33.40
C LEU A 308 53.30 33.75 -33.00
N LEU A 309 54.09 33.26 -33.97
CA LEU A 309 55.13 32.23 -33.73
C LEU A 309 56.43 32.78 -33.12
N LEU A 310 56.72 34.07 -33.30
CA LEU A 310 57.85 34.77 -32.65
C LEU A 310 57.55 35.17 -31.20
N LEU A 311 56.27 35.32 -30.85
CA LEU A 311 55.82 35.73 -29.52
C LEU A 311 55.92 34.58 -28.49
N LEU A 312 55.70 33.34 -28.93
CA LEU A 312 55.79 32.12 -28.11
C LEU A 312 57.17 31.87 -27.48
N PRO A 313 58.31 31.95 -28.20
CA PRO A 313 59.63 31.81 -27.59
C PRO A 313 59.98 33.00 -26.68
N LEU A 314 59.45 34.20 -26.92
CA LEU A 314 59.61 35.37 -26.05
C LEU A 314 58.85 35.22 -24.73
N LEU A 315 57.66 34.60 -24.78
CA LEU A 315 56.82 34.29 -23.61
C LEU A 315 57.43 33.17 -22.76
N VAL A 316 58.04 32.16 -23.41
CA VAL A 316 58.80 31.10 -22.74
C VAL A 316 60.10 31.63 -22.13
N TYR A 317 60.80 32.54 -22.82
CA TYR A 317 61.99 33.23 -22.30
C TYR A 317 61.67 34.09 -21.07
N TYR A 318 60.57 34.84 -21.09
CA TYR A 318 60.12 35.65 -19.94
C TYR A 318 59.68 34.77 -18.76
N HIS A 319 58.99 33.66 -19.03
CA HIS A 319 58.56 32.73 -17.97
C HIS A 319 59.75 32.07 -17.27
N TYR A 320 60.87 31.85 -17.99
CA TYR A 320 62.08 31.24 -17.45
C TYR A 320 62.91 32.20 -16.57
N TYR A 321 62.81 33.52 -16.76
CA TYR A 321 63.71 34.50 -16.09
C TYR A 321 63.08 35.36 -14.99
N THR A 322 61.76 35.39 -14.79
CA THR A 322 61.14 36.28 -13.80
C THR A 322 60.34 35.56 -12.71
N THR A 323 60.86 35.61 -11.48
CA THR A 323 60.35 34.98 -10.26
C THR A 323 59.42 35.91 -9.46
N THR A 324 58.37 36.46 -10.06
CA THR A 324 57.35 37.22 -9.30
C THR A 324 55.92 36.81 -9.66
N THR A 325 55.20 36.35 -8.63
CA THR A 325 53.83 35.81 -8.64
C THR A 325 52.78 36.75 -9.26
N THR A 326 53.06 38.04 -9.32
CA THR A 326 52.17 39.07 -9.88
C THR A 326 52.05 39.00 -11.40
N MET A 327 53.04 38.47 -12.11
CA MET A 327 53.02 38.40 -13.58
C MET A 327 52.38 37.12 -14.12
N CYS A 328 52.40 36.01 -13.36
CA CYS A 328 51.60 34.81 -13.68
C CYS A 328 50.09 35.08 -13.59
N LEU A 329 49.66 35.91 -12.63
CA LEU A 329 48.27 36.34 -12.48
C LEU A 329 47.80 37.18 -13.68
N LEU A 330 48.67 38.03 -14.20
CA LEU A 330 48.40 38.85 -15.39
C LEU A 330 48.26 37.99 -16.65
N LEU A 331 49.06 36.91 -16.75
CA LEU A 331 49.03 35.96 -17.85
C LEU A 331 47.77 35.08 -17.82
N LEU A 332 47.35 34.63 -16.63
CA LEU A 332 46.08 33.94 -16.42
C LEU A 332 44.88 34.83 -16.73
N LEU A 333 44.93 36.12 -16.38
CA LEU A 333 43.90 37.09 -16.74
C LEU A 333 43.82 37.33 -18.25
N LEU A 334 44.97 37.36 -18.94
CA LEU A 334 45.02 37.48 -20.41
C LEU A 334 44.45 36.23 -21.11
N VAL A 335 44.77 35.04 -20.61
CA VAL A 335 44.20 33.78 -21.13
C VAL A 335 42.69 33.71 -20.85
N TYR A 336 42.24 34.14 -19.67
CA TYR A 336 40.81 34.24 -19.34
C TYR A 336 40.09 35.22 -20.26
N TYR A 337 40.67 36.40 -20.52
CA TYR A 337 40.09 37.40 -21.42
C TYR A 337 40.05 36.89 -22.87
N TYR A 338 41.09 36.17 -23.32
CA TYR A 338 41.12 35.53 -24.63
C TYR A 338 40.05 34.43 -24.77
N TYR A 339 39.90 33.59 -23.75
CA TYR A 339 38.87 32.53 -23.72
C TYR A 339 37.46 33.13 -23.70
N HIS A 340 37.26 34.21 -22.94
CA HIS A 340 35.98 34.91 -22.87
C HIS A 340 35.65 35.63 -24.18
N TYR A 341 36.64 36.21 -24.87
CA TYR A 341 36.49 36.79 -26.20
C TYR A 341 36.12 35.72 -27.25
N TYR A 342 36.81 34.57 -27.22
CA TYR A 342 36.52 33.47 -28.14
C TYR A 342 35.15 32.84 -27.88
N TYR A 343 34.77 32.66 -26.61
CA TYR A 343 33.45 32.15 -26.23
C TYR A 343 32.34 33.12 -26.64
N TYR A 344 32.51 34.43 -26.41
CA TYR A 344 31.53 35.44 -26.86
C TYR A 344 31.40 35.47 -28.38
N HIS A 345 32.52 35.41 -29.10
CA HIS A 345 32.52 35.43 -30.56
C HIS A 345 31.91 34.15 -31.14
N TYR A 346 32.16 32.98 -30.54
CA TYR A 346 31.59 31.69 -30.95
C TYR A 346 30.09 31.60 -30.65
N TYR A 347 29.65 32.07 -29.48
CA TYR A 347 28.25 32.03 -29.06
C TYR A 347 27.36 32.99 -29.87
N TYR A 348 27.85 34.19 -30.20
CA TYR A 348 27.10 35.14 -31.03
C TYR A 348 27.08 34.78 -32.52
N TYR A 349 28.13 34.14 -33.05
CA TYR A 349 28.11 33.64 -34.44
C TYR A 349 27.14 32.47 -34.62
N TYR A 350 27.02 31.57 -33.63
CA TYR A 350 26.08 30.44 -33.72
C TYR A 350 24.62 30.84 -33.47
N LEU A 351 24.39 31.87 -32.65
CA LEU A 351 23.04 32.39 -32.38
C LEU A 351 22.48 33.23 -33.54
N SER A 352 23.33 33.81 -34.39
CA SER A 352 22.91 34.55 -35.59
C SER A 352 22.62 33.63 -36.79
N THR A 353 23.15 32.40 -36.80
CA THR A 353 22.83 31.39 -37.83
C THR A 353 21.61 30.52 -37.50
N THR A 354 21.11 30.53 -36.27
CA THR A 354 19.96 29.70 -35.82
C THR A 354 18.62 30.43 -35.76
N THR A 355 18.58 31.74 -36.03
CA THR A 355 17.33 32.52 -36.07
C THR A 355 16.58 32.49 -37.41
N CYS A 356 17.06 31.71 -38.39
CA CYS A 356 16.34 31.40 -39.62
C CYS A 356 15.96 29.91 -39.75
N SER A 357 15.47 29.27 -38.68
CA SER A 357 14.67 28.04 -38.79
C SER A 357 13.85 27.77 -37.53
N ARG A 358 12.59 28.21 -37.61
CA ARG A 358 11.36 27.77 -36.91
C ARG A 358 11.45 26.65 -35.84
N SER A 359 10.85 26.98 -34.68
CA SER A 359 9.92 26.16 -33.88
C SER A 359 10.31 24.73 -33.43
N ARG A 360 10.65 24.57 -32.13
CA ARG A 360 9.99 23.68 -31.15
C ARG A 360 10.89 23.44 -29.92
N SER A 361 10.21 23.27 -28.79
CA SER A 361 10.64 22.62 -27.54
C SER A 361 11.15 23.50 -26.39
N ASN A 362 10.39 23.41 -25.28
CA ASN A 362 10.53 24.04 -23.97
C ASN A 362 11.62 23.38 -23.11
N SER A 363 12.87 23.28 -23.59
CA SER A 363 13.98 22.68 -22.83
C SER A 363 15.06 23.68 -22.39
N SER A 364 15.04 24.91 -22.91
CA SER A 364 16.08 25.91 -22.63
C SER A 364 15.88 26.73 -21.34
N THR A 365 14.68 26.75 -20.77
CA THR A 365 14.39 27.49 -19.52
C THR A 365 14.76 26.72 -18.25
N ALA A 366 14.95 25.40 -18.33
CA ALA A 366 15.31 24.56 -17.17
C ALA A 366 16.81 24.61 -16.81
N LEU A 367 17.69 24.90 -17.77
CA LEU A 367 19.13 25.06 -17.53
C LEU A 367 19.49 26.41 -16.91
N LEU A 368 18.68 27.44 -17.14
CA LEU A 368 18.91 28.80 -16.62
C LEU A 368 18.66 28.90 -15.10
N ASN A 369 17.76 28.08 -14.55
CA ASN A 369 17.48 28.07 -13.11
C ASN A 369 18.44 27.19 -12.30
N ARG A 370 19.18 26.28 -12.94
CA ARG A 370 20.13 25.40 -12.25
C ARG A 370 21.50 26.04 -11.97
N TRP A 371 21.82 27.15 -12.64
CA TRP A 371 23.10 27.86 -12.44
C TRP A 371 23.02 29.05 -11.47
N LYS A 372 21.83 29.62 -11.21
CA LYS A 372 21.68 30.70 -10.20
C LYS A 372 21.92 30.23 -8.76
N THR A 373 21.83 28.93 -8.48
CA THR A 373 22.01 28.38 -7.12
C THR A 373 23.47 28.07 -6.79
N VAL A 374 24.37 27.95 -7.78
CA VAL A 374 25.77 27.57 -7.53
C VAL A 374 26.68 28.80 -7.31
N THR A 375 26.26 29.99 -7.75
CA THR A 375 27.02 31.24 -7.55
C THR A 375 26.77 31.96 -6.23
N HIS A 376 25.94 31.40 -5.33
CA HIS A 376 25.65 32.01 -4.02
C HIS A 376 26.35 31.32 -2.83
N CYS A 377 27.27 30.38 -3.09
CA CYS A 377 28.03 29.64 -2.08
C CYS A 377 29.55 29.60 -2.32
N LEU A 378 30.12 30.66 -2.91
CA LEU A 378 31.57 30.93 -2.87
C LEU A 378 31.82 32.37 -2.41
#